data_AF-A0A957R2P1-F1
#
_entry.id   AF-A0A957R2P1-F1
#
_cell.length_a   1.000
_cell.length_b   1.000
_cell.length_c   1.000
_cell.angle_alpha   90.00
_cell.angle_beta   90.00
_cell.angle_gamma   90.00
#
_symmetry.space_group_name_H-M   'P 1'
#
loop_
_entity.id
_entity.type
_entity.pdbx_description
1 polymer ?
#
loop_
_entity_poly.entity_id
_entity_poly.type
_entity_poly.pdbx_seq_one_letter_code
_entity_poly.pdbx_strand_id
1 'polypeptide(L)'
;MTTKPTVPPQTESQRNLFTLHELIPTLTSALLTGLITIAYAISFAALAFGEQPGITSRGIGLALGGAVVIRLIIAVAGSRAGIMASPQDVPAAILGLITGGIIGSFPAGASTQEIFATVITAVIITDLIIGLFLLM
;
A
#
# COMPACT_ATOMS: atom_id res chain seq x y z
N MET A 1 0.58 54.31 -1.73
CA MET A 1 -0.72 53.64 -1.44
C MET A 1 -1.00 52.65 -2.57
N THR A 2 -0.61 51.39 -2.38
CA THR A 2 -0.80 50.30 -3.33
C THR A 2 -1.69 49.27 -2.66
N THR A 3 -2.90 49.07 -3.18
CA THR A 3 -3.93 48.21 -2.60
C THR A 3 -3.53 46.74 -2.77
N LYS A 4 -3.48 46.00 -1.66
CA LYS A 4 -3.22 44.57 -1.60
C LYS A 4 -4.40 43.83 -2.26
N PRO A 5 -4.19 42.85 -3.17
CA PRO A 5 -5.30 42.09 -3.74
C PRO A 5 -5.96 41.27 -2.64
N THR A 6 -7.26 41.49 -2.43
CA THR A 6 -8.10 40.69 -1.54
C THR A 6 -8.35 39.33 -2.18
N VAL A 7 -7.78 38.28 -1.59
CA VAL A 7 -8.08 36.89 -1.93
C VAL A 7 -9.55 36.61 -1.57
N PRO A 8 -10.40 36.17 -2.51
CA PRO A 8 -11.81 35.89 -2.20
C PRO A 8 -11.94 34.70 -1.23
N PRO A 9 -13.00 34.67 -0.40
CA PRO A 9 -13.20 33.63 0.61
C PRO A 9 -13.39 32.26 -0.04
N GLN A 10 -12.46 31.34 0.20
CA GLN A 10 -12.40 29.99 -0.37
C GLN A 10 -13.45 29.01 0.22
N THR A 11 -14.35 29.48 1.09
CA THR A 11 -15.20 28.67 1.97
C THR A 11 -16.52 28.19 1.35
N GLU A 12 -16.94 28.70 0.19
CA GLU A 12 -18.16 28.24 -0.51
C GLU A 12 -17.88 27.31 -1.68
N SER A 13 -16.73 27.44 -2.35
CA SER A 13 -16.39 26.63 -3.53
C SER A 13 -16.15 25.14 -3.23
N GLN A 14 -15.94 24.78 -1.96
CA GLN A 14 -15.67 23.39 -1.55
C GLN A 14 -16.95 22.58 -1.26
N ARG A 15 -18.11 23.24 -1.08
CA ARG A 15 -19.37 22.56 -0.75
C ARG A 15 -20.12 22.01 -1.98
N ASN A 16 -19.68 22.35 -3.20
CA ASN A 16 -20.29 21.90 -4.45
C ASN A 16 -19.53 20.76 -5.17
N LEU A 17 -18.51 20.15 -4.54
CA LEU A 17 -17.62 19.14 -5.13
C LEU A 17 -18.26 17.74 -5.36
N PHE A 18 -19.57 17.60 -5.17
CA PHE A 18 -20.34 16.37 -5.47
C PHE A 18 -21.33 16.61 -6.60
N THR A 19 -20.88 17.21 -7.70
CA THR A 19 -21.66 17.20 -8.92
C THR A 19 -21.71 15.78 -9.50
N LEU A 20 -22.91 15.26 -9.81
CA LEU A 20 -23.10 13.92 -10.42
C LEU A 20 -22.20 13.69 -11.66
N HIS A 21 -21.87 14.77 -12.35
CA HIS A 21 -20.97 14.80 -13.51
C HIS A 21 -19.53 14.38 -13.18
N GLU A 22 -19.04 14.65 -11.97
CA GLU A 22 -17.68 14.31 -11.53
C GLU A 22 -17.63 12.94 -10.84
N LEU A 23 -18.77 12.46 -10.34
CA LEU A 23 -18.88 11.18 -9.64
C LEU A 23 -18.58 9.99 -10.56
N ILE A 24 -19.13 10.02 -11.79
CA ILE A 24 -18.91 8.97 -12.79
C ILE A 24 -17.42 8.80 -13.13
N PRO A 25 -16.69 9.84 -13.59
CA PRO A 25 -15.28 9.69 -13.92
C PRO A 25 -14.42 9.35 -12.70
N THR A 26 -14.77 9.84 -11.51
CA THR A 26 -14.08 9.49 -10.26
C THR A 26 -14.27 8.02 -9.90
N LEU A 27 -15.49 7.50 -10.02
CA LEU A 27 -15.76 6.09 -9.74
C LEU A 27 -15.09 5.18 -10.76
N THR A 28 -15.14 5.54 -12.05
CA THR A 28 -14.46 4.78 -13.11
C THR A 28 -12.96 4.72 -12.89
N SER A 29 -12.32 5.85 -12.57
CA SER A 29 -10.87 5.88 -12.28
C SER A 29 -10.52 5.09 -11.02
N ALA A 30 -11.31 5.19 -9.96
CA ALA A 30 -11.11 4.39 -8.73
C ALA A 30 -11.24 2.89 -8.99
N LEU A 31 -12.22 2.47 -9.79
CA LEU A 31 -12.42 1.06 -10.17
C LEU A 31 -11.26 0.52 -10.99
N LEU A 32 -10.85 1.24 -12.04
CA LEU A 32 -9.72 0.84 -12.88
C LEU A 32 -8.43 0.74 -12.06
N THR A 33 -8.16 1.74 -11.24
CA THR A 33 -6.94 1.76 -10.42
C THR A 33 -6.96 0.68 -9.35
N GLY A 34 -8.14 0.40 -8.78
CA GLY A 34 -8.37 -0.71 -7.86
C GLY A 34 -8.05 -2.06 -8.52
N LEU A 35 -8.58 -2.31 -9.71
CA LEU A 35 -8.36 -3.55 -10.46
C LEU A 35 -6.87 -3.76 -10.80
N ILE A 36 -6.22 -2.72 -11.33
CA ILE A 36 -4.78 -2.75 -11.63
C ILE A 36 -3.98 -3.06 -10.37
N THR A 37 -4.36 -2.47 -9.24
CA THR A 37 -3.67 -2.72 -7.99
C THR A 37 -3.87 -4.13 -7.46
N ILE A 38 -5.06 -4.72 -7.61
CA ILE A 38 -5.28 -6.11 -7.19
C ILE A 38 -4.33 -7.02 -7.97
N ALA A 39 -4.21 -6.83 -9.29
CA ALA A 39 -3.27 -7.57 -10.11
C ALA A 39 -1.82 -7.38 -9.62
N TYR A 40 -1.40 -6.13 -9.41
CA TYR A 40 -0.04 -5.84 -8.91
C TYR A 40 0.22 -6.39 -7.51
N ALA A 41 -0.72 -6.28 -6.58
CA ALA A 41 -0.57 -6.80 -5.22
C ALA A 41 -0.39 -8.32 -5.23
N ILE A 42 -1.15 -9.04 -6.06
CA ILE A 42 -1.00 -10.49 -6.23
C ILE A 42 0.37 -10.82 -6.85
N SER A 43 0.74 -10.18 -7.96
CA SER A 43 2.01 -10.43 -8.64
C SER A 43 3.23 -10.12 -7.76
N PHE A 44 3.20 -9.00 -7.04
CA PHE A 44 4.30 -8.58 -6.17
C PHE A 44 4.37 -9.38 -4.89
N ALA A 45 3.24 -9.81 -4.32
CA ALA A 45 3.26 -10.76 -3.22
C ALA A 45 3.79 -12.13 -3.66
N ALA A 46 3.39 -12.61 -4.85
CA ALA A 46 3.94 -13.86 -5.39
C ALA A 46 5.47 -13.76 -5.61
N LEU A 47 5.94 -12.61 -6.11
CA LEU A 47 7.36 -12.32 -6.25
C LEU A 47 8.08 -12.26 -4.89
N ALA A 48 7.48 -11.62 -3.89
CA ALA A 48 8.08 -11.41 -2.58
C ALA A 48 8.12 -12.67 -1.70
N PHE A 49 7.14 -13.56 -1.84
CA PHE A 49 7.00 -14.76 -1.00
C PHE A 49 7.37 -16.06 -1.73
N GLY A 50 7.69 -16.00 -3.02
CA GLY A 50 8.09 -17.16 -3.83
C GLY A 50 7.00 -18.23 -3.94
N GLU A 51 7.38 -19.43 -4.42
CA GLU A 51 6.49 -20.58 -4.61
C GLU A 51 6.51 -21.56 -3.41
N GLN A 52 6.56 -21.07 -2.16
CA GLN A 52 6.44 -21.96 -1.00
C GLN A 52 4.98 -22.28 -0.64
N PRO A 53 4.57 -23.57 -0.65
CA PRO A 53 3.23 -23.97 -0.25
C PRO A 53 2.89 -23.46 1.16
N GLY A 54 1.80 -22.70 1.28
CA GLY A 54 1.32 -22.16 2.55
C GLY A 54 1.86 -20.77 2.94
N ILE A 55 2.96 -20.30 2.35
CA ILE A 55 3.49 -18.93 2.57
C ILE A 55 2.87 -17.98 1.55
N THR A 56 2.90 -18.33 0.27
CA THR A 56 2.47 -17.46 -0.83
C THR A 56 1.02 -17.01 -0.72
N SER A 57 0.09 -17.95 -0.45
CA SER A 57 -1.33 -17.63 -0.33
C SER A 57 -1.63 -16.68 0.83
N ARG A 58 -0.94 -16.88 1.96
CA ARG A 58 -1.05 -15.99 3.14
C ARG A 58 -0.43 -14.63 2.88
N GLY A 59 0.72 -14.59 2.19
CA GLY A 59 1.39 -13.37 1.77
C GLY A 59 0.54 -12.52 0.82
N ILE A 60 -0.14 -13.16 -0.15
CA ILE A 60 -1.11 -12.49 -1.04
C ILE A 60 -2.27 -11.91 -0.23
N GLY A 61 -2.82 -12.69 0.72
CA GLY A 61 -3.89 -12.21 1.60
C GLY A 61 -3.46 -10.97 2.42
N LEU A 62 -2.24 -10.99 2.97
CA LEU A 62 -1.66 -9.86 3.69
C LEU A 62 -1.46 -8.64 2.79
N ALA A 63 -0.95 -8.82 1.57
CA ALA A 63 -0.73 -7.72 0.62
C ALA A 63 -2.05 -7.05 0.21
N LEU A 64 -3.10 -7.84 -0.06
CA LEU A 64 -4.43 -7.31 -0.39
C LEU A 64 -5.08 -6.61 0.81
N GLY A 65 -5.03 -7.23 1.99
CA GLY A 65 -5.55 -6.63 3.22
C GLY A 65 -4.83 -5.33 3.58
N GLY A 66 -3.50 -5.34 3.52
CA GLY A 66 -2.65 -4.16 3.74
C GLY A 66 -2.92 -3.04 2.74
N ALA A 67 -3.11 -3.38 1.45
CA ALA A 67 -3.48 -2.41 0.42
C ALA A 67 -4.82 -1.72 0.72
N VAL A 68 -5.82 -2.45 1.25
CA VAL A 68 -7.08 -1.85 1.70
C VAL A 68 -6.85 -0.92 2.89
N VAL A 69 -6.15 -1.40 3.92
CA VAL A 69 -5.89 -0.63 5.15
C VAL A 69 -5.15 0.68 4.84
N ILE A 70 -4.05 0.61 4.09
CA ILE A 70 -3.25 1.81 3.79
C ILE A 70 -4.03 2.82 2.94
N ARG A 71 -4.90 2.35 2.04
CA ARG A 71 -5.74 3.22 1.22
C ARG A 71 -6.82 3.90 2.03
N LEU A 72 -7.42 3.21 2.99
CA LEU A 72 -8.36 3.83 3.92
C LEU A 72 -7.66 4.90 4.78
N ILE A 73 -6.45 4.60 5.27
CA ILE A 73 -5.64 5.57 6.00
C ILE A 73 -5.36 6.80 5.13
N ILE A 74 -4.91 6.63 3.88
CA ILE A 74 -4.62 7.75 2.98
C ILE A 74 -5.89 8.51 2.58
N ALA A 75 -7.01 7.81 2.38
CA ALA A 75 -8.28 8.45 2.03
C ALA A 75 -8.80 9.36 3.16
N VAL A 76 -8.55 9.01 4.41
CA VAL A 76 -9.03 9.77 5.59
C VAL A 76 -8.01 10.78 6.08
N ALA A 77 -6.72 10.43 6.12
CA ALA A 77 -5.65 11.26 6.66
C ALA A 77 -4.90 12.08 5.60
N GLY A 78 -5.15 11.84 4.31
CA GLY A 78 -4.49 12.53 3.21
C GLY A 78 -4.89 14.01 3.14
N SER A 79 -3.90 14.88 3.00
CA SER A 79 -4.11 16.33 2.91
C SER A 79 -4.33 16.85 1.48
N ARG A 80 -4.30 15.97 0.48
CA ARG A 80 -4.36 16.32 -0.95
C ARG A 80 -5.29 15.40 -1.72
N ALA A 81 -6.14 16.00 -2.54
CA ALA A 81 -7.02 15.26 -3.45
C ALA A 81 -6.21 14.46 -4.48
N GLY A 82 -6.64 13.23 -4.76
CA GLY A 82 -6.06 12.40 -5.81
C GLY A 82 -4.78 11.63 -5.43
N ILE A 83 -4.32 11.68 -4.17
CA ILE A 83 -3.21 10.82 -3.71
C ILE A 83 -3.69 9.38 -3.50
N MET A 84 -2.88 8.43 -3.95
CA MET A 84 -3.08 7.00 -3.76
C MET A 84 -1.77 6.32 -3.36
N ALA A 85 -1.84 5.34 -2.46
CA ALA A 85 -0.79 4.32 -2.35
C ALA A 85 -0.97 3.22 -3.41
N SER A 86 0.13 2.92 -4.08
CA SER A 86 0.26 1.79 -5.01
C SER A 86 1.40 0.87 -4.58
N PRO A 87 1.27 -0.45 -4.80
CA PRO A 87 2.40 -1.36 -4.72
C PRO A 87 3.53 -0.94 -5.66
N GLN A 88 4.77 -1.27 -5.30
CA GLN A 88 5.97 -0.91 -6.04
C GLN A 88 6.74 -2.19 -6.40
N ASP A 89 7.26 -2.25 -7.63
CA ASP A 89 7.94 -3.42 -8.20
C ASP A 89 9.32 -3.67 -7.56
N VAL A 90 10.15 -2.63 -7.47
CA VAL A 90 11.51 -2.72 -6.92
C VAL A 90 11.50 -3.16 -5.44
N PRO A 91 10.70 -2.55 -4.54
CA PRO A 91 10.60 -3.02 -3.15
C PRO A 91 10.10 -4.47 -3.05
N ALA A 92 9.17 -4.89 -3.91
CA ALA A 92 8.69 -6.28 -3.92
C ALA A 92 9.78 -7.28 -4.30
N ALA A 93 10.61 -6.94 -5.30
CA ALA A 93 11.75 -7.78 -5.69
C ALA A 93 12.81 -7.88 -4.58
N ILE A 94 13.13 -6.76 -3.92
CA ILE A 94 14.04 -6.72 -2.78
C ILE A 94 13.48 -7.57 -1.63
N LEU A 95 12.20 -7.43 -1.35
CA LEU A 95 11.53 -8.24 -0.33
C LEU A 95 11.59 -9.74 -0.67
N GLY A 96 11.47 -10.10 -1.95
CA GLY A 96 11.68 -11.48 -2.44
C GLY A 96 13.05 -12.03 -2.10
N LEU A 97 14.11 -11.25 -2.34
CA LEU A 97 15.48 -11.63 -2.01
C LEU A 97 15.67 -11.80 -0.48
N ILE A 98 15.11 -10.89 0.31
CA ILE A 98 15.18 -10.95 1.78
C ILE A 98 14.44 -12.18 2.30
N THR A 99 13.20 -12.41 1.85
CA THR A 99 12.40 -13.57 2.22
C THR A 99 13.13 -14.87 1.88
N GLY A 100 13.69 -14.98 0.67
CA GLY A 100 14.48 -16.14 0.27
C GLY A 100 15.69 -16.39 1.19
N GLY A 101 16.39 -15.31 1.59
CA GLY A 101 17.50 -15.39 2.55
C GLY A 101 17.07 -15.85 3.94
N ILE A 102 15.95 -15.32 4.45
CA ILE A 102 15.38 -15.75 5.74
C ILE A 102 15.01 -17.23 5.68
N ILE A 103 14.30 -17.66 4.65
CA ILE A 103 13.87 -19.06 4.51
C ILE A 103 15.08 -20.00 4.42
N GLY A 104 16.11 -19.62 3.66
CA GLY A 104 17.35 -20.38 3.53
C GLY A 104 18.17 -20.49 4.81
N SER A 105 17.88 -19.66 5.83
CA SER A 105 18.55 -19.73 7.13
C SER A 105 17.96 -20.78 8.09
N PHE A 106 16.77 -21.32 7.78
CA PHE A 106 16.13 -22.34 8.61
C PHE A 106 16.66 -23.75 8.30
N PRO A 107 16.76 -24.64 9.30
CA PRO A 107 17.09 -26.03 9.07
C PRO A 107 15.99 -26.75 8.28
N ALA A 108 16.37 -27.80 7.56
CA ALA A 108 15.42 -28.66 6.85
C ALA A 108 14.41 -29.26 7.85
N GLY A 109 13.11 -29.06 7.59
CA GLY A 109 12.02 -29.53 8.45
C GLY A 109 11.46 -28.50 9.42
N ALA A 110 11.96 -27.26 9.43
CA ALA A 110 11.31 -26.15 10.14
C ALA A 110 9.86 -25.98 9.69
N SER A 111 8.96 -25.63 10.61
CA SER A 111 7.55 -25.51 10.27
C SER A 111 7.30 -24.30 9.37
N THR A 112 6.38 -24.44 8.42
CA THR A 112 5.93 -23.32 7.56
C THR A 112 5.42 -22.14 8.39
N GLN A 113 4.85 -22.40 9.57
CA GLN A 113 4.36 -21.38 10.48
C GLN A 113 5.47 -20.54 11.09
N GLU A 114 6.56 -21.18 11.57
CA GLU A 114 7.71 -20.49 12.16
C GLU A 114 8.42 -19.62 11.13
N ILE A 115 8.61 -20.16 9.93
CA ILE A 115 9.20 -19.45 8.80
C ILE A 115 8.35 -18.23 8.44
N PHE A 116 7.05 -18.42 8.24
CA PHE A 116 6.13 -17.33 7.90
C PHE A 116 6.09 -16.24 8.97
N ALA A 117 5.97 -16.62 10.25
CA ALA A 117 5.96 -15.67 11.35
C ALA A 117 7.24 -14.84 11.41
N THR A 118 8.40 -15.46 11.15
CA THR A 118 9.69 -14.77 11.14
C THR A 118 9.78 -13.76 10.00
N VAL A 119 9.41 -14.15 8.78
CA VAL A 119 9.41 -13.27 7.61
C VAL A 119 8.50 -12.06 7.86
N ILE A 120 7.25 -12.29 8.29
CA ILE A 120 6.29 -11.21 8.52
C ILE A 120 6.73 -10.30 9.67
N THR A 121 7.28 -10.86 10.74
CA THR A 121 7.81 -10.05 11.86
C THR A 121 8.96 -9.16 11.41
N ALA A 122 9.87 -9.68 10.59
CA ALA A 122 10.96 -8.89 10.02
C ALA A 122 10.43 -7.71 9.19
N VAL A 123 9.47 -7.96 8.30
CA VAL A 123 8.83 -6.92 7.46
C VAL A 123 8.14 -5.86 8.32
N ILE A 124 7.32 -6.27 9.29
CA ILE A 124 6.60 -5.35 10.16
C ILE A 124 7.56 -4.46 10.95
N ILE A 125 8.63 -5.05 11.52
CA ILE A 125 9.61 -4.28 12.29
C ILE A 125 10.33 -3.27 11.39
N THR A 126 10.76 -3.68 10.20
CA THR A 126 11.44 -2.76 9.27
C THR A 126 10.52 -1.65 8.78
N ASP A 127 9.27 -1.97 8.45
CA ASP A 127 8.27 -0.99 7.99
C ASP A 127 7.96 0.04 9.08
N LEU A 128 7.82 -0.41 10.33
CA LEU A 128 7.58 0.49 11.47
C LEU A 128 8.79 1.39 11.74
N ILE A 129 10.01 0.86 11.68
CA ILE A 129 11.24 1.64 11.89
C ILE A 129 11.38 2.69 10.79
N ILE A 130 11.23 2.31 9.52
CA ILE A 130 11.33 3.23 8.39
C ILE A 130 10.20 4.27 8.45
N GLY A 131 8.97 3.84 8.74
CA GLY A 131 7.82 4.72 8.88
C GLY A 131 8.00 5.75 10.00
N LEU A 132 8.54 5.33 11.15
CA LEU A 132 8.86 6.25 12.25
C LEU A 132 9.96 7.23 11.85
N PHE A 133 11.01 6.76 11.19
CA PHE A 133 12.10 7.62 10.72
C PHE A 133 11.63 8.66 9.70
N LEU A 134 10.73 8.30 8.79
CA LEU A 134 10.15 9.23 7.81
C LEU A 134 9.09 10.17 8.40
N LEU A 135 8.59 9.89 9.61
CA LEU A 135 7.65 10.74 10.33
C LEU A 135 8.35 11.82 11.17
N MET A 136 9.59 11.57 11.60
CA MET A 136 10.44 12.53 12.31
C MET A 136 11.07 13.56 11.37
#